data_AF-A0AB38B3P7-F1
#
_entry.id   AF-A0AB38B3P7-F1
#
_cell.length_a   1.000
_cell.length_b   1.000
_cell.length_c   1.000
_cell.angle_alpha   90.00
_cell.angle_beta   90.00
_cell.angle_gamma   90.00
#
_symmetry.space_group_name_H-M   'P 1'
#
loop_
_entity.id
_entity.type
_entity.pdbx_description
1 polymer ?
#
loop_
_entity_poly.entity_id
_entity_poly.type
_entity_poly.pdbx_seq_one_letter_code
_entity_poly.pdbx_strand_id
1 'polypeptide(L)'
;MEPTDNERRVPARYAPGEGCVTQVVRIPVRIVVLVLVVPVRLVWDALTAAGRAVDRSVLRPLGRGLARLWRTLVLAPLAWAWRTLVVLPLGWTWRTLVVAPLGWLWRAVLAPVGRGTGRAVAWLVRQLLVLPAQWLYTHVLTPVGHGLAWLLRGLGAALRWVGRALFVWPWVALWRYVLAPVGRGTGAVLAWLVRLLVVVPAQWLYVHVLTPAGRGLAWLVRGLGTVLATLVRWLVVVPLVTLWRYVLVPAGRLSAAVVTAVVRETGAALGHCWRAAGIISRALGRFLAAVLRWVLVEPLRWVYRTVLTPLGHGIRDGIWRPVRQALRTARATVRQTRREIRRALFGAPAEPRPATAAEPRREPGAPGTRTLGSSTTALTKD
;
A
#
# COMPACT_ATOMS: atom_id res chain seq x y z
N MET A 1 47.18 19.57 -56.44
CA MET A 1 46.03 18.70 -56.71
C MET A 1 46.50 17.29 -56.39
N GLU A 2 46.17 16.81 -55.19
CA GLU A 2 46.16 15.40 -54.83
C GLU A 2 44.98 14.72 -55.57
N PRO A 3 45.06 13.42 -55.85
CA PRO A 3 44.47 12.48 -54.90
C PRO A 3 45.29 11.21 -54.64
N THR A 4 45.16 10.79 -53.39
CA THR A 4 45.58 9.55 -52.73
C THR A 4 44.64 8.39 -53.02
N ASP A 5 45.21 7.20 -53.23
CA ASP A 5 44.72 5.87 -52.76
C ASP A 5 45.85 4.87 -53.12
N ASN A 6 46.73 4.42 -52.23
CA ASN A 6 46.60 3.86 -50.90
C ASN A 6 45.70 2.62 -50.78
N GLU A 7 45.85 1.68 -51.71
CA GLU A 7 45.52 0.29 -51.45
C GLU A 7 46.66 -0.68 -51.84
N ARG A 8 46.99 -1.53 -50.86
CA ARG A 8 47.76 -2.78 -50.95
C ARG A 8 49.27 -2.66 -51.18
N ARG A 9 49.99 -2.28 -50.12
CA ARG A 9 51.17 -3.06 -49.73
C ARG A 9 51.02 -3.52 -48.30
N VAL A 10 50.61 -4.77 -48.15
CA VAL A 10 50.88 -5.60 -46.98
C VAL A 10 52.37 -5.41 -46.65
N PRO A 11 52.76 -4.94 -45.46
CA PRO A 11 54.18 -4.91 -45.10
C PRO A 11 54.64 -6.37 -45.14
N ALA A 12 55.61 -6.61 -46.02
CA ALA A 12 56.28 -7.89 -46.16
C ALA A 12 56.59 -8.43 -44.77
N ARG A 13 56.18 -9.68 -44.53
CA ARG A 13 56.59 -10.46 -43.36
C ARG A 13 58.07 -10.20 -43.16
N TYR A 14 58.39 -9.60 -42.02
CA TYR A 14 59.76 -9.53 -41.52
C TYR A 14 60.18 -10.99 -41.35
N ALA A 15 60.85 -11.55 -42.35
CA ALA A 15 61.66 -12.75 -42.18
C ALA A 15 62.80 -12.28 -41.29
N PRO A 16 62.79 -12.59 -39.98
CA PRO A 16 63.97 -12.32 -39.19
C PRO A 16 65.00 -13.25 -39.78
N GLY A 17 66.08 -12.70 -40.35
CA GLY A 17 67.20 -13.50 -40.79
C GLY A 17 67.52 -14.51 -39.69
N GLU A 18 67.31 -15.78 -40.00
CA GLU A 18 67.73 -16.92 -39.21
C GLU A 18 69.26 -16.96 -39.25
N GLY A 19 69.88 -16.00 -38.58
CA GLY A 19 71.28 -16.12 -38.23
C GLY A 19 71.34 -17.09 -37.07
N CYS A 20 72.01 -18.24 -37.25
CA CYS A 20 72.35 -19.19 -36.19
C CYS A 20 72.73 -18.50 -34.86
N VAL A 21 73.30 -17.30 -34.90
CA VAL A 21 73.66 -16.48 -33.73
C VAL A 21 72.46 -16.10 -32.84
N THR A 22 71.30 -15.72 -33.37
CA THR A 22 70.14 -15.35 -32.51
C THR A 22 69.45 -16.57 -31.91
N GLN A 23 69.44 -17.71 -32.62
CA GLN A 23 68.91 -18.98 -32.11
C GLN A 23 69.87 -19.62 -31.09
N VAL A 24 71.17 -19.62 -31.34
CA VAL A 24 72.22 -20.11 -30.42
C VAL A 24 72.34 -19.23 -29.18
N VAL A 25 72.03 -17.93 -29.24
CA VAL A 25 71.95 -17.08 -28.03
C VAL A 25 70.60 -17.22 -27.31
N ARG A 26 69.49 -17.45 -28.04
CA ARG A 26 68.17 -17.65 -27.41
C ARG A 26 68.07 -18.97 -26.69
N ILE A 27 68.66 -20.06 -27.18
CA ILE A 27 68.59 -21.37 -26.54
C ILE A 27 69.14 -21.35 -25.10
N PRO A 28 70.37 -20.87 -24.81
CA PRO A 28 70.89 -20.79 -23.45
C PRO A 28 70.13 -19.76 -22.61
N VAL A 29 69.70 -18.63 -23.17
CA VAL A 29 68.85 -17.68 -22.44
C VAL A 29 67.50 -18.30 -22.07
N ARG A 30 66.86 -19.06 -22.98
CA ARG A 30 65.62 -19.77 -22.69
C ARG A 30 65.86 -20.87 -21.68
N ILE A 31 66.96 -21.61 -21.75
CA ILE A 31 67.32 -22.64 -20.76
C ILE A 31 67.55 -22.00 -19.39
N VAL A 32 68.29 -20.89 -19.30
CA VAL A 32 68.50 -20.16 -18.04
C VAL A 32 67.18 -19.62 -17.51
N VAL A 33 66.36 -18.99 -18.36
CA VAL A 33 65.02 -18.53 -17.96
C VAL A 33 64.14 -19.71 -17.51
N LEU A 34 64.19 -20.85 -18.18
CA LEU A 34 63.38 -22.01 -17.79
C LEU A 34 63.89 -22.62 -16.47
N VAL A 35 65.21 -22.81 -16.34
CA VAL A 35 65.87 -23.39 -15.17
C VAL A 35 65.78 -22.48 -13.95
N LEU A 36 65.66 -21.16 -14.12
CA LEU A 36 65.64 -20.21 -13.01
C LEU A 36 64.23 -19.67 -12.74
N VAL A 37 63.50 -19.25 -13.78
CA VAL A 37 62.17 -18.65 -13.63
C VAL A 37 61.10 -19.70 -13.37
N VAL A 38 61.14 -20.88 -14.02
CA VAL A 38 60.10 -21.91 -13.79
C VAL A 38 60.13 -22.43 -12.36
N PRO A 39 61.26 -22.82 -11.74
CA PRO A 39 61.24 -23.25 -10.35
C PRO A 39 60.87 -22.12 -9.40
N VAL A 40 61.29 -20.87 -9.64
CA VAL A 40 60.83 -19.72 -8.85
C VAL A 40 59.30 -19.55 -8.96
N ARG A 41 58.73 -19.71 -10.15
CA ARG A 41 57.27 -19.67 -10.36
C ARG A 41 56.56 -20.84 -9.70
N LEU A 42 57.15 -22.03 -9.74
CA LEU A 42 56.60 -23.23 -9.11
C LEU A 42 56.60 -23.10 -7.59
N VAL A 43 57.67 -22.53 -7.02
CA VAL A 43 57.77 -22.20 -5.60
C VAL A 43 56.74 -21.13 -5.23
N TRP A 44 56.52 -20.12 -6.08
CA TRP A 44 55.50 -19.10 -5.86
C TRP A 44 54.08 -19.68 -5.93
N ASP A 45 53.78 -20.53 -6.91
CA ASP A 45 52.48 -21.18 -7.05
C ASP A 45 52.24 -22.17 -5.90
N ALA A 46 53.27 -22.88 -5.45
CA ALA A 46 53.22 -23.73 -4.26
C ALA A 46 52.97 -22.91 -2.98
N LEU A 47 53.62 -21.76 -2.81
CA LEU A 47 53.41 -20.85 -1.68
C LEU A 47 52.01 -20.25 -1.68
N THR A 48 51.48 -19.82 -2.82
CA THR A 48 50.11 -19.29 -2.89
C THR A 48 49.06 -20.39 -2.74
N ALA A 49 49.34 -21.62 -3.18
CA ALA A 49 48.48 -22.78 -2.94
C ALA A 49 48.49 -23.17 -1.47
N ALA A 50 49.66 -23.18 -0.82
CA ALA A 50 49.80 -23.41 0.62
C ALA A 50 49.08 -22.31 1.43
N GLY A 51 49.25 -21.03 1.07
CA GLY A 51 48.53 -19.91 1.69
C GLY A 51 47.02 -20.03 1.55
N ARG A 52 46.52 -20.42 0.36
CA ARG A 52 45.09 -20.68 0.13
C ARG A 52 44.58 -21.91 0.88
N ALA A 53 45.41 -22.94 1.04
CA ALA A 53 45.07 -24.12 1.82
C ALA A 53 44.95 -23.76 3.30
N VAL A 54 45.91 -23.02 3.86
CA VAL A 54 45.90 -22.51 5.25
C VAL A 54 44.70 -21.60 5.51
N ASP A 55 44.37 -20.71 4.58
CA ASP A 55 43.20 -19.83 4.72
C ASP A 55 41.88 -20.62 4.81
N ARG A 56 41.73 -21.65 3.97
CA ARG A 56 40.51 -22.47 3.95
C ARG A 56 40.42 -23.44 5.12
N SER A 57 41.53 -24.04 5.53
CA SER A 57 41.56 -25.12 6.52
C SER A 57 41.71 -24.62 7.96
N VAL A 58 42.31 -23.45 8.18
CA VAL A 58 42.61 -22.95 9.54
C VAL A 58 41.95 -21.60 9.80
N LEU A 59 42.18 -20.59 8.96
CA LEU A 59 41.71 -19.23 9.21
C LEU A 59 40.18 -19.09 9.09
N ARG A 60 39.55 -19.73 8.11
CA ARG A 60 38.08 -19.73 7.98
C ARG A 60 37.35 -20.45 9.11
N PRO A 61 37.71 -21.68 9.52
CA PRO A 61 37.05 -22.32 10.64
C PRO A 61 37.31 -21.61 11.97
N LEU A 62 38.53 -21.11 12.23
CA LEU A 62 38.81 -20.29 13.41
C LEU A 62 38.04 -18.99 13.40
N GLY A 63 37.98 -18.28 12.28
CA GLY A 63 37.20 -17.05 12.14
C GLY A 63 35.71 -17.27 12.39
N ARG A 64 35.15 -18.40 11.91
CA ARG A 64 33.75 -18.76 12.21
C ARG A 64 33.55 -19.15 13.67
N GLY A 65 34.50 -19.88 14.26
CA GLY A 65 34.49 -20.25 15.68
C GLY A 65 34.53 -19.03 16.58
N LEU A 66 35.45 -18.11 16.31
CA LEU A 66 35.61 -16.86 17.04
C LEU A 66 34.39 -15.93 16.86
N ALA A 67 33.83 -15.84 15.65
CA ALA A 67 32.60 -15.08 15.41
C ALA A 67 31.36 -15.72 16.07
N ARG A 68 31.36 -17.04 16.28
CA ARG A 68 30.30 -17.73 17.04
C ARG A 68 30.45 -17.45 18.52
N LEU A 69 31.68 -17.62 19.05
CA LEU A 69 32.03 -17.30 20.43
C LEU A 69 31.71 -15.85 20.76
N TRP A 70 32.14 -14.89 19.95
CA TRP A 70 31.82 -13.47 20.15
C TRP A 70 30.31 -13.21 20.15
N ARG A 71 29.57 -13.82 19.22
CA ARG A 71 28.11 -13.69 19.18
C ARG A 71 27.43 -14.28 20.42
N THR A 72 27.90 -15.42 20.92
CA THR A 72 27.27 -16.09 22.06
C THR A 72 27.72 -15.51 23.40
N LEU A 73 29.00 -15.15 23.54
CA LEU A 73 29.55 -14.65 24.80
C LEU A 73 29.31 -13.16 25.01
N VAL A 74 29.23 -12.37 23.94
CA VAL A 74 29.13 -10.90 24.05
C VAL A 74 27.81 -10.41 23.51
N LEU A 75 27.47 -10.73 22.26
CA LEU A 75 26.28 -10.15 21.63
C LEU A 75 24.97 -10.72 22.21
N ALA A 76 24.93 -12.00 22.57
CA ALA A 76 23.74 -12.61 23.18
C ALA A 76 23.43 -12.06 24.59
N PRO A 77 24.38 -12.00 25.54
CA PRO A 77 24.10 -11.39 26.83
C PRO A 77 23.89 -9.89 26.72
N LEU A 78 24.58 -9.19 25.81
CA LEU A 78 24.35 -7.76 25.59
C LEU A 78 22.97 -7.48 25.00
N ALA A 79 22.51 -8.29 24.04
CA ALA A 79 21.17 -8.18 23.47
C ALA A 79 20.09 -8.55 24.49
N TRP A 80 20.35 -9.57 25.32
CA TRP A 80 19.46 -9.92 26.42
C TRP A 80 19.36 -8.78 27.42
N ALA A 81 20.50 -8.24 27.88
CA ALA A 81 20.60 -7.11 28.79
C ALA A 81 19.92 -5.86 28.22
N TRP A 82 20.15 -5.51 26.96
CA TRP A 82 19.45 -4.40 26.31
C TRP A 82 17.94 -4.62 26.28
N ARG A 83 17.51 -5.85 25.94
CA ARG A 83 16.08 -6.18 25.89
C ARG A 83 15.43 -6.10 27.26
N THR A 84 16.10 -6.57 28.31
CA THR A 84 15.57 -6.61 29.68
C THR A 84 15.69 -5.28 30.41
N LEU A 85 16.81 -4.57 30.29
CA LEU A 85 17.07 -3.32 31.01
C LEU A 85 16.56 -2.07 30.29
N VAL A 86 16.38 -2.12 28.97
CA VAL A 86 15.97 -0.93 28.20
C VAL A 86 14.60 -1.15 27.58
N VAL A 87 14.44 -2.19 26.76
CA VAL A 87 13.20 -2.35 25.97
C VAL A 87 11.99 -2.70 26.85
N LEU A 88 12.16 -3.59 27.81
CA LEU A 88 11.10 -3.99 28.75
C LEU A 88 10.61 -2.84 29.63
N PRO A 89 11.47 -2.08 30.34
CA PRO A 89 11.02 -0.96 31.15
C PRO A 89 10.52 0.20 30.29
N LEU A 90 11.13 0.48 29.12
CA LEU A 90 10.65 1.52 28.23
C LEU A 90 9.27 1.18 27.62
N GLY A 91 9.03 -0.09 27.30
CA GLY A 91 7.73 -0.57 26.85
C GLY A 91 6.68 -0.53 27.97
N TRP A 92 7.08 -0.81 29.20
CA TRP A 92 6.21 -0.68 30.37
C TRP A 92 5.87 0.79 30.65
N THR A 93 6.86 1.68 30.70
CA THR A 93 6.66 3.12 30.92
C THR A 93 5.84 3.75 29.80
N TRP A 94 6.06 3.40 28.54
CA TRP A 94 5.20 3.87 27.44
C TRP A 94 3.75 3.41 27.62
N ARG A 95 3.53 2.14 27.98
CA ARG A 95 2.18 1.63 28.23
C ARG A 95 1.51 2.32 29.41
N THR A 96 2.22 2.56 30.50
CA THR A 96 1.64 3.18 31.70
C THR A 96 1.51 4.69 31.58
N LEU A 97 2.47 5.39 30.98
CA LEU A 97 2.46 6.86 30.85
C LEU A 97 1.68 7.38 29.64
N VAL A 98 1.51 6.58 28.59
CA VAL A 98 0.86 7.05 27.35
C VAL A 98 -0.38 6.24 27.06
N VAL A 99 -0.27 4.92 26.97
CA VAL A 99 -1.41 4.08 26.53
C VAL A 99 -2.51 4.03 27.59
N ALA A 100 -2.16 3.88 28.87
CA ALA A 100 -3.13 3.85 29.95
C ALA A 100 -3.90 5.17 30.12
N PRO A 101 -3.26 6.36 30.17
CA PRO A 101 -4.00 7.62 30.24
C PRO A 101 -4.75 7.93 28.95
N LEU A 102 -4.23 7.59 27.77
CA LEU A 102 -4.96 7.76 26.51
C LEU A 102 -6.21 6.85 26.46
N GLY A 103 -6.08 5.60 26.92
CA GLY A 103 -7.20 4.67 27.04
C GLY A 103 -8.20 5.05 28.13
N TRP A 104 -7.75 5.72 29.19
CA TRP A 104 -8.63 6.33 30.19
C TRP A 104 -9.34 7.54 29.61
N LEU A 105 -8.64 8.47 28.95
CA LEU A 105 -9.19 9.65 28.29
C LEU A 105 -10.24 9.27 27.24
N TRP A 106 -9.97 8.24 26.44
CA TRP A 106 -10.94 7.69 25.50
C TRP A 106 -12.22 7.22 26.19
N ARG A 107 -12.09 6.45 27.29
CA ARG A 107 -13.23 5.89 28.03
C ARG A 107 -13.98 6.93 28.86
N ALA A 108 -13.26 7.88 29.45
CA ALA A 108 -13.78 8.88 30.37
C ALA A 108 -14.35 10.10 29.64
N VAL A 109 -13.83 10.43 28.45
CA VAL A 109 -14.21 11.65 27.72
C VAL A 109 -14.83 11.32 26.36
N LEU A 110 -14.13 10.61 25.46
CA LEU A 110 -14.67 10.40 24.11
C LEU A 110 -15.89 9.48 24.08
N ALA A 111 -15.92 8.41 24.87
CA ALA A 111 -17.05 7.49 24.91
C ALA A 111 -18.35 8.10 25.48
N PRO A 112 -18.35 8.89 26.58
CA PRO A 112 -19.55 9.60 27.02
C PRO A 112 -19.91 10.78 26.10
N VAL A 113 -18.93 11.51 25.56
CA VAL A 113 -19.20 12.59 24.60
C VAL A 113 -19.84 12.05 23.32
N GLY A 114 -19.32 10.95 22.76
CA GLY A 114 -19.92 10.29 21.59
C GLY A 114 -21.32 9.74 21.84
N ARG A 115 -21.59 9.22 23.05
CA ARG A 115 -22.95 8.80 23.45
C ARG A 115 -23.88 9.98 23.69
N GLY A 116 -23.36 11.09 24.20
CA GLY A 116 -24.09 12.34 24.40
C GLY A 116 -24.50 12.97 23.07
N THR A 117 -23.56 13.10 22.14
CA THR A 117 -23.82 13.64 20.80
C THR A 117 -24.77 12.75 20.00
N GLY A 118 -24.61 11.42 20.06
CA GLY A 118 -25.54 10.48 19.41
C GLY A 118 -26.97 10.61 19.94
N ARG A 119 -27.15 10.81 21.26
CA ARG A 119 -28.47 11.05 21.86
C ARG A 119 -29.03 12.42 21.49
N ALA A 120 -28.19 13.45 21.45
CA ALA A 120 -28.59 14.80 21.04
C ALA A 120 -29.06 14.81 19.58
N VAL A 121 -28.31 14.19 18.66
CA VAL A 121 -28.70 14.04 17.25
C VAL A 121 -29.99 13.24 17.12
N ALA A 122 -30.11 12.11 17.83
CA ALA A 122 -31.34 11.30 17.78
C ALA A 122 -32.56 12.04 18.37
N TRP A 123 -32.35 12.88 19.39
CA TRP A 123 -33.40 13.76 19.93
C TRP A 123 -33.78 14.83 18.91
N LEU A 124 -32.79 15.46 18.25
CA LEU A 124 -33.01 16.48 17.21
C LEU A 124 -33.78 15.90 16.02
N VAL A 125 -33.43 14.70 15.56
CA VAL A 125 -34.16 14.00 14.49
C VAL A 125 -35.60 13.69 14.92
N ARG A 126 -35.81 13.20 16.16
CA ARG A 126 -37.16 12.95 16.66
C ARG A 126 -38.01 14.21 16.76
N GLN A 127 -37.42 15.30 17.24
CA GLN A 127 -38.11 16.58 17.40
C GLN A 127 -38.35 17.30 16.09
N LEU A 128 -37.36 17.31 15.20
CA LEU A 128 -37.39 18.13 13.99
C LEU A 128 -37.96 17.40 12.77
N LEU A 129 -37.88 16.06 12.73
CA LEU A 129 -38.47 15.28 11.64
C LEU A 129 -39.70 14.50 12.09
N VAL A 130 -39.58 13.70 13.16
CA VAL A 130 -40.64 12.74 13.51
C VAL A 130 -41.89 13.44 14.04
N LEU A 131 -41.73 14.39 14.96
CA LEU A 131 -42.85 15.14 15.52
C LEU A 131 -43.61 15.98 14.49
N PRO A 132 -42.97 16.77 13.60
CA PRO A 132 -43.70 17.48 12.54
C PRO A 132 -44.28 16.54 11.49
N ALA A 133 -43.60 15.44 11.14
CA ALA A 133 -44.16 14.43 10.24
C ALA A 133 -45.39 13.74 10.86
N GLN A 134 -45.35 13.44 12.16
CA GLN A 134 -46.48 12.85 12.89
C GLN A 134 -47.61 13.87 13.06
N TRP A 135 -47.29 15.15 13.27
CA TRP A 135 -48.28 16.23 13.29
C TRP A 135 -48.95 16.35 11.91
N LEU A 136 -48.18 16.36 10.82
CA LEU A 136 -48.70 16.41 9.46
C LEU A 136 -49.55 15.17 9.13
N TYR A 137 -49.11 13.99 9.54
CA TYR A 137 -49.89 12.76 9.41
C TYR A 137 -51.22 12.87 10.16
N THR A 138 -51.19 13.31 11.42
CA THR A 138 -52.37 13.38 12.29
C THR A 138 -53.34 14.51 11.94
N HIS A 139 -52.84 15.68 11.57
CA HIS A 139 -53.64 16.89 11.36
C HIS A 139 -54.00 17.13 9.89
N VAL A 140 -53.34 16.47 8.94
CA VAL A 140 -53.66 16.61 7.51
C VAL A 140 -54.11 15.29 6.91
N LEU A 141 -53.34 14.21 7.09
CA LEU A 141 -53.66 12.92 6.47
C LEU A 141 -54.84 12.22 7.13
N THR A 142 -54.91 12.23 8.47
CA THR A 142 -56.01 11.61 9.21
C THR A 142 -57.36 12.28 8.97
N PRO A 143 -57.50 13.64 8.97
CA PRO A 143 -58.78 14.26 8.65
C PRO A 143 -59.16 14.12 7.18
N VAL A 144 -58.21 14.07 6.25
CA VAL A 144 -58.50 13.76 4.84
C VAL A 144 -58.99 12.33 4.68
N GLY A 145 -58.33 11.37 5.35
CA GLY A 145 -58.77 9.97 5.38
C GLY A 145 -60.13 9.80 6.06
N HIS A 146 -60.39 10.52 7.15
CA HIS A 146 -61.70 10.51 7.82
C HIS A 146 -62.76 11.21 6.99
N GLY A 147 -62.45 12.30 6.29
CA GLY A 147 -63.37 12.99 5.40
C GLY A 147 -63.78 12.11 4.22
N LEU A 148 -62.82 11.43 3.58
CA LEU A 148 -63.09 10.49 2.51
C LEU A 148 -63.87 9.26 3.03
N ALA A 149 -63.48 8.71 4.18
CA ALA A 149 -64.20 7.60 4.79
C ALA A 149 -65.60 8.01 5.26
N TRP A 150 -65.81 9.26 5.68
CA TRP A 150 -67.12 9.79 6.07
C TRP A 150 -68.00 10.02 4.85
N LEU A 151 -67.46 10.47 3.73
CA LEU A 151 -68.19 10.55 2.45
C LEU A 151 -68.61 9.16 1.95
N LEU A 152 -67.69 8.19 1.94
CA LEU A 152 -67.98 6.81 1.52
C LEU A 152 -68.95 6.12 2.48
N ARG A 153 -68.78 6.33 3.79
CA ARG A 153 -69.73 5.81 4.79
C ARG A 153 -71.05 6.54 4.76
N GLY A 154 -71.09 7.83 4.45
CA GLY A 154 -72.31 8.61 4.28
C GLY A 154 -73.11 8.10 3.09
N LEU A 155 -72.46 7.81 1.96
CA LEU A 155 -73.08 7.21 0.79
C LEU A 155 -73.59 5.79 1.09
N GLY A 156 -72.77 4.95 1.74
CA GLY A 156 -73.17 3.60 2.15
C GLY A 156 -74.25 3.59 3.23
N ALA A 157 -74.26 4.57 4.13
CA ALA A 157 -75.28 4.73 5.16
C ALA A 157 -76.58 5.25 4.56
N ALA A 158 -76.54 6.18 3.60
CA ALA A 158 -77.72 6.63 2.87
C ALA A 158 -78.36 5.45 2.12
N LEU A 159 -77.56 4.67 1.39
CA LEU A 159 -78.06 3.49 0.67
C LEU A 159 -78.63 2.42 1.61
N ARG A 160 -77.94 2.17 2.74
CA ARG A 160 -78.40 1.22 3.76
C ARG A 160 -79.59 1.74 4.56
N TRP A 161 -79.71 3.06 4.76
CA TRP A 161 -80.83 3.70 5.41
C TRP A 161 -82.06 3.62 4.51
N VAL A 162 -81.94 3.87 3.21
CA VAL A 162 -83.03 3.65 2.24
C VAL A 162 -83.45 2.18 2.24
N GLY A 163 -82.50 1.24 2.19
CA GLY A 163 -82.81 -0.19 2.29
C GLY A 163 -83.48 -0.59 3.62
N ARG A 164 -83.00 -0.06 4.75
CA ARG A 164 -83.62 -0.31 6.06
C ARG A 164 -84.97 0.39 6.23
N ALA A 165 -85.14 1.60 5.73
CA ALA A 165 -86.39 2.34 5.84
C ALA A 165 -87.50 1.67 5.05
N LEU A 166 -87.17 1.11 3.88
CA LEU A 166 -88.14 0.41 3.04
C LEU A 166 -88.46 -1.00 3.56
N PHE A 167 -87.47 -1.74 4.07
CA PHE A 167 -87.66 -3.16 4.41
C PHE A 167 -87.72 -3.44 5.91
N VAL A 168 -86.87 -2.78 6.69
CA VAL A 168 -86.66 -3.08 8.11
C VAL A 168 -87.55 -2.23 9.01
N TRP A 169 -87.81 -0.96 8.69
CA TRP A 169 -88.68 -0.10 9.51
C TRP A 169 -90.14 -0.61 9.60
N PRO A 170 -90.77 -1.12 8.53
CA PRO A 170 -92.09 -1.73 8.63
C PRO A 170 -92.07 -2.96 9.55
N TRP A 171 -91.06 -3.82 9.40
CA TRP A 171 -90.90 -5.03 10.20
C TRP A 171 -90.49 -4.75 11.66
N VAL A 172 -89.66 -3.73 11.91
CA VAL A 172 -89.22 -3.33 13.25
C VAL A 172 -90.31 -2.53 13.97
N ALA A 173 -91.12 -1.75 13.26
CA ALA A 173 -92.33 -1.17 13.84
C ALA A 173 -93.28 -2.30 14.27
N LEU A 174 -93.49 -3.31 13.42
CA LEU A 174 -94.26 -4.50 13.76
C LEU A 174 -93.67 -5.22 14.99
N TRP A 175 -92.35 -5.45 15.01
CA TRP A 175 -91.69 -6.15 16.12
C TRP A 175 -91.65 -5.32 17.41
N ARG A 176 -91.47 -3.99 17.34
CA ARG A 176 -91.31 -3.09 18.49
C ARG A 176 -92.63 -2.71 19.15
N TYR A 177 -93.71 -2.66 18.37
CA TYR A 177 -95.06 -2.40 18.88
C TYR A 177 -95.82 -3.69 19.23
N VAL A 178 -95.50 -4.85 18.64
CA VAL A 178 -96.25 -6.11 18.87
C VAL A 178 -95.43 -7.16 19.65
N LEU A 179 -94.19 -7.48 19.28
CA LEU A 179 -93.43 -8.60 19.89
C LEU A 179 -92.54 -8.21 21.08
N ALA A 180 -91.88 -7.06 21.02
CA ALA A 180 -90.93 -6.61 22.03
C ALA A 180 -91.53 -6.27 23.42
N PRO A 181 -92.77 -5.78 23.58
CA PRO A 181 -93.34 -5.60 24.91
C PRO A 181 -93.58 -6.94 25.63
N VAL A 182 -93.80 -8.03 24.89
CA VAL A 182 -94.02 -9.38 25.46
C VAL A 182 -92.72 -10.05 25.90
N GLY A 183 -91.58 -9.80 25.23
CA GLY A 183 -90.29 -10.44 25.55
C GLY A 183 -89.42 -9.74 26.60
N ARG A 184 -89.57 -8.42 26.82
CA ARG A 184 -88.70 -7.66 27.73
C ARG A 184 -88.99 -7.89 29.21
N GLY A 185 -90.22 -8.26 29.58
CA GLY A 185 -90.58 -8.57 30.96
C GLY A 185 -89.94 -9.86 31.48
N THR A 186 -89.84 -10.89 30.64
CA THR A 186 -89.30 -12.20 31.02
C THR A 186 -87.78 -12.26 30.97
N GLY A 187 -87.15 -11.60 29.99
CA GLY A 187 -85.68 -11.58 29.84
C GLY A 187 -84.94 -10.80 30.93
N ALA A 188 -85.53 -9.73 31.46
CA ALA A 188 -84.90 -8.92 32.52
C ALA A 188 -84.81 -9.67 33.85
N VAL A 189 -85.86 -10.41 34.20
CA VAL A 189 -85.91 -11.23 35.43
C VAL A 189 -84.93 -12.39 35.33
N LEU A 190 -84.87 -13.07 34.18
CA LEU A 190 -83.92 -14.17 33.95
C LEU A 190 -82.46 -13.70 34.01
N ALA A 191 -82.15 -12.54 33.40
CA ALA A 191 -80.80 -11.98 33.39
C ALA A 191 -80.36 -11.41 34.75
N TRP A 192 -81.30 -10.99 35.59
CA TRP A 192 -81.03 -10.62 36.98
C TRP A 192 -80.75 -11.86 37.84
N LEU A 193 -81.57 -12.91 37.69
CA LEU A 193 -81.39 -14.18 38.39
C LEU A 193 -80.06 -14.86 38.05
N VAL A 194 -79.69 -14.92 36.77
CA VAL A 194 -78.40 -15.48 36.32
C VAL A 194 -77.22 -14.68 36.87
N ARG A 195 -77.31 -13.35 36.91
CA ARG A 195 -76.26 -12.51 37.48
C ARG A 195 -76.08 -12.77 38.97
N LEU A 196 -77.16 -12.81 39.73
CA LEU A 196 -77.08 -13.02 41.17
C LEU A 196 -76.65 -14.45 41.53
N LEU A 197 -77.22 -15.46 40.85
CA LEU A 197 -77.07 -16.87 41.22
C LEU A 197 -75.82 -17.53 40.62
N VAL A 198 -75.33 -17.06 39.47
CA VAL A 198 -74.22 -17.70 38.76
C VAL A 198 -73.00 -16.78 38.70
N VAL A 199 -73.18 -15.53 38.27
CA VAL A 199 -72.04 -14.64 38.00
C VAL A 199 -71.34 -14.20 39.28
N VAL A 200 -72.10 -13.79 40.30
CA VAL A 200 -71.53 -13.36 41.58
C VAL A 200 -70.77 -14.49 42.30
N PRO A 201 -71.32 -15.71 42.48
CA PRO A 201 -70.57 -16.79 43.11
C PRO A 201 -69.40 -17.29 42.23
N ALA A 202 -69.54 -17.31 40.90
CA ALA A 202 -68.43 -17.67 40.02
C ALA A 202 -67.28 -16.64 40.09
N GLN A 203 -67.60 -15.35 40.18
CA GLN A 203 -66.59 -14.29 40.34
C GLN A 203 -65.91 -14.39 41.70
N TRP A 204 -66.66 -14.69 42.76
CA TRP A 204 -66.08 -14.91 44.09
C TRP A 204 -65.11 -16.11 44.09
N LEU A 205 -65.51 -17.24 43.48
CA LEU A 205 -64.68 -18.44 43.32
C LEU A 205 -63.42 -18.16 42.49
N TYR A 206 -63.55 -17.40 41.40
CA TYR A 206 -62.42 -16.99 40.58
C TYR A 206 -61.38 -16.17 41.36
N VAL A 207 -61.85 -15.18 42.13
CA VAL A 207 -60.97 -14.27 42.88
C VAL A 207 -60.33 -14.98 44.09
N HIS A 208 -61.11 -15.74 44.86
CA HIS A 208 -60.65 -16.31 46.12
C HIS A 208 -59.94 -17.66 45.98
N VAL A 209 -60.22 -18.42 44.93
CA VAL A 209 -59.65 -19.77 44.76
C VAL A 209 -58.73 -19.83 43.54
N LEU A 210 -59.23 -19.40 42.37
CA LEU A 210 -58.51 -19.57 41.12
C LEU A 210 -57.30 -18.64 40.99
N THR A 211 -57.43 -17.41 41.48
CA THR A 211 -56.35 -16.42 41.44
C THR A 211 -55.17 -16.77 42.36
N PRO A 212 -55.37 -17.15 43.65
CA PRO A 212 -54.24 -17.60 44.48
C PRO A 212 -53.66 -18.94 44.00
N ALA A 213 -54.49 -19.88 43.53
CA ALA A 213 -53.99 -21.13 42.95
C ALA A 213 -53.14 -20.89 41.70
N GLY A 214 -53.57 -19.99 40.81
CA GLY A 214 -52.81 -19.60 39.62
C GLY A 214 -51.48 -18.94 39.95
N ARG A 215 -51.42 -18.08 40.98
CA ARG A 215 -50.15 -17.50 41.45
C ARG A 215 -49.24 -18.54 42.09
N GLY A 216 -49.78 -19.48 42.87
CA GLY A 216 -49.03 -20.58 43.47
C GLY A 216 -48.40 -21.50 42.42
N LEU A 217 -49.18 -21.89 41.41
CA LEU A 217 -48.70 -22.70 40.30
C LEU A 217 -47.63 -21.96 39.47
N ALA A 218 -47.85 -20.67 39.18
CA ALA A 218 -46.87 -19.86 38.46
C ALA A 218 -45.57 -19.67 39.26
N TRP A 219 -45.63 -19.64 40.59
CA TRP A 219 -44.44 -19.58 41.45
C TRP A 219 -43.67 -20.91 41.42
N LEU A 220 -44.37 -22.05 41.52
CA LEU A 220 -43.77 -23.38 41.42
C LEU A 220 -43.11 -23.63 40.06
N VAL A 221 -43.77 -23.28 38.95
CA VAL A 221 -43.19 -23.41 37.60
C VAL A 221 -41.94 -22.54 37.45
N ARG A 222 -41.96 -21.31 37.99
CA ARG A 222 -40.78 -20.43 37.97
C ARG A 222 -39.65 -20.97 38.84
N GLY A 223 -39.94 -21.46 40.04
CA GLY A 223 -38.96 -22.09 40.92
C GLY A 223 -38.35 -23.35 40.31
N LEU A 224 -39.16 -24.18 39.66
CA LEU A 224 -38.66 -25.36 38.96
C LEU A 224 -37.81 -24.97 37.75
N GLY A 225 -38.21 -23.95 37.01
CA GLY A 225 -37.44 -23.40 35.89
C GLY A 225 -36.07 -22.86 36.31
N THR A 226 -35.97 -22.16 37.44
CA THR A 226 -34.67 -21.66 37.94
C THR A 226 -33.76 -22.78 38.41
N VAL A 227 -34.31 -23.80 39.07
CA VAL A 227 -33.57 -24.99 39.50
C VAL A 227 -33.05 -25.77 38.28
N LEU A 228 -33.92 -26.03 37.30
CA LEU A 228 -33.54 -26.74 36.07
C LEU A 228 -32.50 -25.96 35.26
N ALA A 229 -32.67 -24.65 35.11
CA ALA A 229 -31.70 -23.80 34.42
C ALA A 229 -30.34 -23.77 35.14
N THR A 230 -30.33 -23.80 36.48
CA THR A 230 -29.10 -23.86 37.26
C THR A 230 -28.41 -25.21 37.10
N LEU A 231 -29.17 -26.30 37.11
CA LEU A 231 -28.69 -27.66 36.86
C LEU A 231 -28.08 -27.78 35.46
N VAL A 232 -28.77 -27.31 34.42
CA VAL A 232 -28.26 -27.31 33.04
C VAL A 232 -27.00 -26.44 32.93
N ARG A 233 -26.97 -25.27 33.57
CA ARG A 233 -25.80 -24.40 33.57
C ARG A 233 -24.59 -25.09 34.19
N TRP A 234 -24.73 -25.75 35.32
CA TRP A 234 -23.61 -26.41 35.98
C TRP A 234 -23.23 -27.76 35.36
N LEU A 235 -24.21 -28.54 34.88
CA LEU A 235 -23.99 -29.89 34.35
C LEU A 235 -23.56 -29.89 32.88
N VAL A 236 -23.95 -28.88 32.11
CA VAL A 236 -23.67 -28.82 30.66
C VAL A 236 -22.78 -27.65 30.34
N VAL A 237 -23.16 -26.43 30.74
CA VAL A 237 -22.46 -25.22 30.28
C VAL A 237 -21.07 -25.10 30.91
N VAL A 238 -20.94 -25.32 32.21
CA VAL A 238 -19.64 -25.28 32.90
C VAL A 238 -18.65 -26.32 32.33
N PRO A 239 -18.99 -27.61 32.22
CA PRO A 239 -18.08 -28.61 31.65
C PRO A 239 -17.81 -28.38 30.16
N LEU A 240 -18.77 -27.89 29.38
CA LEU A 240 -18.54 -27.56 27.98
C LEU A 240 -17.58 -26.37 27.82
N VAL A 241 -17.68 -25.35 28.67
CA VAL A 241 -16.78 -24.19 28.67
C VAL A 241 -15.39 -24.57 29.16
N THR A 242 -15.26 -25.42 30.17
CA THR A 242 -13.95 -25.93 30.60
C THR A 242 -13.33 -26.82 29.53
N LEU A 243 -14.10 -27.71 28.89
CA LEU A 243 -13.64 -28.50 27.74
C LEU A 243 -13.16 -27.59 26.60
N TRP A 244 -13.91 -26.53 26.28
CA TRP A 244 -13.49 -25.58 25.25
C TRP A 244 -12.18 -24.87 25.64
N ARG A 245 -12.06 -24.37 26.87
CA ARG A 245 -10.85 -23.68 27.34
C ARG A 245 -9.62 -24.58 27.45
N TYR A 246 -9.79 -25.82 27.90
CA TYR A 246 -8.68 -26.72 28.17
C TYR A 246 -8.35 -27.67 27.02
N VAL A 247 -9.26 -27.90 26.06
CA VAL A 247 -9.03 -28.81 24.93
C VAL A 247 -9.01 -28.05 23.61
N LEU A 248 -10.04 -27.25 23.31
CA LEU A 248 -10.15 -26.57 22.01
C LEU A 248 -9.17 -25.42 21.85
N VAL A 249 -8.92 -24.63 22.90
CA VAL A 249 -7.91 -23.55 22.85
C VAL A 249 -6.48 -24.08 22.63
N PRO A 250 -5.98 -25.09 23.38
CA PRO A 250 -4.66 -25.66 23.08
C PRO A 250 -4.62 -26.39 21.73
N ALA A 251 -5.66 -27.13 21.34
CA ALA A 251 -5.74 -27.74 20.01
C ALA A 251 -5.73 -26.69 18.89
N GLY A 252 -6.40 -25.56 19.08
CA GLY A 252 -6.37 -24.40 18.19
C GLY A 252 -4.97 -23.76 18.08
N ARG A 253 -4.23 -23.71 19.20
CA ARG A 253 -2.84 -23.22 19.19
C ARG A 253 -1.89 -24.19 18.50
N LEU A 254 -2.06 -25.50 18.69
CA LEU A 254 -1.25 -26.52 18.02
C LEU A 254 -1.52 -26.52 16.51
N SER A 255 -2.79 -26.52 16.09
CA SER A 255 -3.16 -26.42 14.68
C SER A 255 -2.68 -25.12 14.04
N ALA A 256 -2.77 -23.98 14.73
CA ALA A 256 -2.19 -22.73 14.25
C ALA A 256 -0.65 -22.80 14.11
N ALA A 257 0.05 -23.43 15.05
CA ALA A 257 1.50 -23.66 14.96
C ALA A 257 1.86 -24.57 13.77
N VAL A 258 1.08 -25.63 13.52
CA VAL A 258 1.25 -26.48 12.34
C VAL A 258 1.00 -25.70 11.06
N VAL A 259 -0.10 -24.96 10.96
CA VAL A 259 -0.44 -24.16 9.77
C VAL A 259 0.63 -23.11 9.50
N THR A 260 1.07 -22.39 10.52
CA THR A 260 2.14 -21.38 10.37
C THR A 260 3.49 -22.00 9.98
N ALA A 261 3.82 -23.18 10.49
CA ALA A 261 4.99 -23.93 10.05
C ALA A 261 4.87 -24.33 8.57
N VAL A 262 3.73 -24.88 8.15
CA VAL A 262 3.45 -25.26 6.76
C VAL A 262 3.53 -24.05 5.82
N VAL A 263 2.93 -22.93 6.20
CA VAL A 263 2.96 -21.67 5.43
C VAL A 263 4.38 -21.11 5.34
N ARG A 264 5.17 -21.21 6.42
CA ARG A 264 6.56 -20.77 6.43
C ARG A 264 7.42 -21.64 5.50
N GLU A 265 7.20 -22.95 5.51
CA GLU A 265 7.94 -23.89 4.66
C GLU A 265 7.59 -23.70 3.18
N THR A 266 6.29 -23.56 2.87
CA THR A 266 5.83 -23.25 1.50
C THR A 266 6.28 -21.88 1.03
N GLY A 267 6.27 -20.87 1.91
CA GLY A 267 6.81 -19.54 1.62
C GLY A 267 8.31 -19.55 1.33
N ALA A 268 9.09 -20.38 2.05
CA ALA A 268 10.52 -20.55 1.80
C ALA A 268 10.80 -21.28 0.47
N ALA A 269 9.99 -22.29 0.13
CA ALA A 269 10.07 -22.98 -1.16
C ALA A 269 9.72 -22.05 -2.33
N LEU A 270 8.61 -21.32 -2.22
CA LEU A 270 8.21 -20.29 -3.21
C LEU A 270 9.25 -19.19 -3.34
N GLY A 271 9.87 -18.76 -2.24
CA GLY A 271 10.95 -17.78 -2.26
C GLY A 271 12.19 -18.24 -3.04
N HIS A 272 12.52 -19.53 -3.00
CA HIS A 272 13.60 -20.09 -3.81
C HIS A 272 13.22 -20.18 -5.29
N CYS A 273 11.99 -20.60 -5.60
CA CYS A 273 11.47 -20.60 -6.96
C CYS A 273 11.44 -19.19 -7.56
N TRP A 274 11.06 -18.18 -6.78
CA TRP A 274 11.02 -16.79 -7.22
C TRP A 274 12.41 -16.20 -7.48
N ARG A 275 13.40 -16.57 -6.65
CA ARG A 275 14.80 -16.21 -6.90
C ARG A 275 15.34 -16.86 -8.17
N ALA A 276 14.99 -18.11 -8.44
CA ALA A 276 15.34 -18.79 -9.69
C ALA A 276 14.68 -18.10 -10.90
N ALA A 277 13.39 -17.78 -10.79
CA ALA A 277 12.67 -17.04 -11.83
C ALA A 277 13.32 -15.67 -12.11
N GLY A 278 13.73 -14.93 -11.07
CA GLY A 278 14.42 -13.64 -11.24
C GLY A 278 15.77 -13.74 -11.96
N ILE A 279 16.53 -14.82 -11.76
CA ILE A 279 17.79 -15.06 -12.49
C ILE A 279 17.49 -15.36 -13.97
N ILE A 280 16.48 -16.19 -14.23
CA ILE A 280 16.05 -16.55 -15.58
C ILE A 280 15.53 -15.30 -16.33
N SER A 281 14.68 -14.49 -15.70
CA SER A 281 14.18 -13.24 -16.28
C SER A 281 15.27 -12.22 -16.59
N ARG A 282 16.34 -12.14 -15.78
CA ARG A 282 17.51 -11.29 -16.08
C ARG A 282 18.37 -11.85 -17.22
N ALA A 283 18.45 -13.17 -17.34
CA ALA A 283 19.13 -13.81 -18.47
C ALA A 283 18.36 -13.55 -19.77
N LEU A 284 17.04 -13.78 -19.76
CA LEU A 284 16.13 -13.46 -20.87
C LEU A 284 16.14 -11.98 -21.22
N GLY A 285 16.08 -11.09 -20.23
CA GLY A 285 16.13 -9.64 -20.46
C GLY A 285 17.45 -9.18 -21.08
N ARG A 286 18.59 -9.75 -20.64
CA ARG A 286 19.89 -9.47 -21.26
C ARG A 286 19.99 -10.01 -22.68
N PHE A 287 19.47 -11.22 -22.92
CA PHE A 287 19.43 -11.81 -24.25
C PHE A 287 18.55 -10.97 -25.19
N LEU A 288 17.34 -10.61 -24.76
CA LEU A 288 16.42 -9.80 -25.55
C LEU A 288 16.97 -8.40 -25.81
N ALA A 289 17.59 -7.76 -24.81
CA ALA A 289 18.26 -6.48 -24.98
C ALA A 289 19.47 -6.57 -25.92
N ALA A 290 20.19 -7.69 -25.95
CA ALA A 290 21.27 -7.92 -26.89
C ALA A 290 20.75 -8.13 -28.31
N VAL A 291 19.71 -8.94 -28.50
CA VAL A 291 19.03 -9.16 -29.78
C VAL A 291 18.46 -7.84 -30.30
N LEU A 292 17.77 -7.07 -29.47
CA LEU A 292 17.22 -5.77 -29.85
C LEU A 292 18.32 -4.79 -30.29
N ARG A 293 19.47 -4.82 -29.60
CA ARG A 293 20.61 -3.97 -29.94
C ARG A 293 21.21 -4.38 -31.28
N TRP A 294 21.38 -5.67 -31.52
CA TRP A 294 21.90 -6.21 -32.78
C TRP A 294 20.95 -5.99 -33.97
N VAL A 295 19.64 -6.18 -33.76
CA VAL A 295 18.63 -6.13 -34.83
C VAL A 295 18.18 -4.70 -35.15
N LEU A 296 18.09 -3.82 -34.15
CA LEU A 296 17.59 -2.46 -34.35
C LEU A 296 18.69 -1.42 -34.21
N VAL A 297 19.46 -1.47 -33.13
CA VAL A 297 20.35 -0.36 -32.77
C VAL A 297 21.59 -0.31 -33.67
N GLU A 298 22.25 -1.45 -33.92
CA GLU A 298 23.43 -1.53 -34.77
C GLU A 298 23.15 -1.09 -36.22
N PRO A 299 22.10 -1.59 -36.90
CA PRO A 299 21.79 -1.15 -38.26
C PRO A 299 21.32 0.30 -38.29
N LEU A 300 20.54 0.76 -37.30
CA LEU A 300 20.11 2.16 -37.24
C LEU A 300 21.29 3.10 -36.98
N ARG A 301 22.28 2.68 -36.17
CA ARG A 301 23.51 3.42 -35.91
C ARG A 301 24.42 3.45 -37.14
N TRP A 302 24.45 2.38 -37.92
CA TRP A 302 25.10 2.35 -39.22
C TRP A 302 24.40 3.28 -40.20
N VAL A 303 23.07 3.22 -40.37
CA VAL A 303 22.31 4.14 -41.23
C VAL A 303 22.50 5.60 -40.79
N TYR A 304 22.49 5.88 -39.49
CA TYR A 304 22.76 7.21 -38.98
C TYR A 304 24.17 7.71 -39.36
N ARG A 305 25.18 6.87 -39.20
CA ARG A 305 26.58 7.21 -39.53
C ARG A 305 26.85 7.27 -41.03
N THR A 306 26.28 6.36 -41.81
CA THR A 306 26.56 6.17 -43.22
C THR A 306 25.66 7.02 -44.12
N VAL A 307 24.46 7.36 -43.67
CA VAL A 307 23.47 8.08 -44.48
C VAL A 307 23.19 9.47 -43.92
N LEU A 308 22.77 9.56 -42.66
CA LEU A 308 22.41 10.86 -42.06
C LEU A 308 23.61 11.77 -41.80
N THR A 309 24.77 11.22 -41.44
CA THR A 309 25.96 12.01 -41.16
C THR A 309 26.55 12.66 -42.42
N PRO A 310 26.73 11.95 -43.55
CA PRO A 310 27.16 12.59 -44.80
C PRO A 310 26.08 13.47 -45.43
N LEU A 311 24.79 13.13 -45.31
CA LEU A 311 23.70 14.04 -45.72
C LEU A 311 23.71 15.34 -44.91
N GLY A 312 23.95 15.26 -43.60
CA GLY A 312 24.08 16.42 -42.73
C GLY A 312 25.26 17.32 -43.14
N HIS A 313 26.40 16.73 -43.48
CA HIS A 313 27.56 17.48 -44.00
C HIS A 313 27.28 18.05 -45.39
N GLY A 314 26.68 17.28 -46.30
CA GLY A 314 26.32 17.72 -47.65
C GLY A 314 25.34 18.88 -47.66
N ILE A 315 24.31 18.87 -46.81
CA ILE A 315 23.36 19.98 -46.67
C ILE A 315 24.05 21.20 -46.03
N ARG A 316 24.89 20.97 -45.02
CA ARG A 316 25.60 22.05 -44.31
C ARG A 316 26.60 22.77 -45.20
N ASP A 317 27.36 22.01 -46.01
CA ASP A 317 28.42 22.55 -46.85
C ASP A 317 27.92 22.95 -48.24
N GLY A 318 26.97 22.22 -48.83
CA GLY A 318 26.43 22.50 -50.16
C GLY A 318 25.40 23.63 -50.20
N ILE A 319 24.55 23.78 -49.17
CA ILE A 319 23.46 24.75 -49.18
C ILE A 319 23.74 25.89 -48.18
N TRP A 320 24.15 25.54 -46.97
CA TRP A 320 24.23 26.52 -45.88
C TRP A 320 25.51 27.38 -45.88
N ARG A 321 26.63 26.92 -46.46
CA ARG A 321 27.81 27.77 -46.65
C ARG A 321 27.61 28.85 -47.72
N PRO A 322 27.15 28.53 -48.96
CA PRO A 322 26.97 29.55 -49.98
C PRO A 322 25.88 30.57 -49.60
N VAL A 323 24.79 30.14 -48.95
CA VAL A 323 23.78 31.07 -48.41
C VAL A 323 24.38 32.02 -47.37
N ARG A 324 25.23 31.53 -46.45
CA ARG A 324 25.92 32.40 -45.49
C ARG A 324 26.92 33.35 -46.15
N GLN A 325 27.61 32.91 -47.19
CA GLN A 325 28.53 33.76 -47.94
C GLN A 325 27.75 34.85 -48.69
N ALA A 326 26.66 34.50 -49.38
CA ALA A 326 25.76 35.45 -50.05
C ALA A 326 25.13 36.45 -49.07
N LEU A 327 24.76 36.01 -47.87
CA LEU A 327 24.26 36.93 -46.84
C LEU A 327 25.34 37.90 -46.34
N ARG A 328 26.59 37.42 -46.22
CA ARG A 328 27.72 38.28 -45.80
C ARG A 328 28.07 39.30 -46.86
N THR A 329 28.06 38.93 -48.14
CA THR A 329 28.31 39.86 -49.25
C THR A 329 27.19 40.90 -49.33
N ALA A 330 25.92 40.48 -49.27
CA ALA A 330 24.77 41.40 -49.22
C ALA A 330 24.83 42.36 -48.02
N ARG A 331 25.23 41.86 -46.84
CA ARG A 331 25.37 42.69 -45.64
C ARG A 331 26.55 43.65 -45.74
N ALA A 332 27.62 43.28 -46.45
CA ALA A 332 28.77 44.15 -46.70
C ALA A 332 28.40 45.26 -47.69
N THR A 333 27.70 44.96 -48.78
CA THR A 333 27.18 45.97 -49.72
C THR A 333 26.23 46.93 -49.02
N VAL A 334 25.27 46.45 -48.24
CA VAL A 334 24.37 47.34 -47.46
C VAL A 334 25.15 48.24 -46.51
N ARG A 335 26.19 47.73 -45.84
CA ARG A 335 27.04 48.55 -44.95
C ARG A 335 27.86 49.57 -45.72
N GLN A 336 28.34 49.22 -46.91
CA GLN A 336 29.11 50.12 -47.78
C GLN A 336 28.21 51.20 -48.36
N THR A 337 27.07 50.85 -48.95
CA THR A 337 26.06 51.81 -49.46
C THR A 337 25.58 52.72 -48.35
N ARG A 338 25.34 52.20 -47.13
CA ARG A 338 25.00 53.04 -45.97
C ARG A 338 26.11 54.02 -45.59
N ARG A 339 27.38 53.60 -45.67
CA ARG A 339 28.55 54.49 -45.42
C ARG A 339 28.69 55.54 -46.50
N GLU A 340 28.47 55.20 -47.77
CA GLU A 340 28.52 56.12 -48.90
C GLU A 340 27.38 57.14 -48.86
N ILE A 341 26.14 56.71 -48.63
CA ILE A 341 24.98 57.60 -48.41
C ILE A 341 25.27 58.54 -47.23
N ARG A 342 25.80 58.00 -46.12
CA ARG A 342 26.16 58.82 -44.96
C ARG A 342 27.25 59.83 -45.30
N ARG A 343 28.27 59.46 -46.07
CA ARG A 343 29.32 60.40 -46.51
C ARG A 343 28.79 61.47 -47.45
N ALA A 344 27.88 61.13 -48.36
CA ALA A 344 27.27 62.08 -49.29
C ALA A 344 26.33 63.06 -48.58
N LEU A 345 25.57 62.62 -47.57
CA LEU A 345 24.65 63.47 -46.81
C LEU A 345 25.31 64.28 -45.69
N PHE A 346 26.34 63.74 -45.04
CA PHE A 346 26.94 64.36 -43.84
C PHE A 346 28.40 64.80 -44.00
N GLY A 347 28.96 64.70 -45.22
CA GLY A 347 30.36 65.00 -45.49
C GLY A 347 31.31 63.85 -45.08
N ALA A 348 32.54 63.89 -45.61
CA ALA A 348 33.57 62.90 -45.29
C ALA A 348 33.99 63.02 -43.81
N PRO A 349 33.99 61.92 -43.03
CA PRO A 349 34.52 61.96 -41.67
C PRO A 349 36.03 62.22 -41.72
N ALA A 350 36.49 63.16 -40.89
CA ALA A 350 37.90 63.53 -40.76
C ALA A 350 38.79 62.29 -40.59
N GLU A 351 39.90 62.23 -41.33
CA GLU A 351 40.90 61.17 -41.22
C GLU A 351 41.34 61.01 -39.75
N PRO A 352 41.20 59.79 -39.17
CA PRO A 352 41.72 59.54 -37.85
C PRO A 352 43.25 59.58 -37.90
N ARG A 353 43.84 60.65 -37.33
CA ARG A 353 45.26 60.69 -36.96
C ARG A 353 45.60 59.39 -36.22
N PRO A 354 46.68 58.68 -36.57
CA PRO A 354 47.06 57.47 -35.86
C PRO A 354 47.43 57.84 -34.42
N ALA A 355 46.51 57.56 -33.49
CA ALA A 355 46.79 57.58 -32.07
C ALA A 355 47.79 56.46 -31.77
N THR A 356 48.92 56.86 -31.21
CA THR A 356 50.02 56.05 -30.72
C THR A 356 49.51 54.81 -29.97
N ALA A 357 50.04 53.65 -30.35
CA ALA A 357 49.70 52.35 -29.79
C ALA A 357 49.83 52.33 -28.26
N ALA A 358 48.71 52.27 -27.56
CA ALA A 358 48.67 51.93 -26.15
C ALA A 358 48.77 50.40 -26.01
N GLU A 359 49.80 49.93 -25.32
CA GLU A 359 50.12 48.51 -25.10
C GLU A 359 48.95 47.72 -24.45
N PRO A 360 48.72 46.46 -24.87
CA PRO A 360 47.72 45.59 -24.26
C PRO A 360 48.19 45.10 -22.89
N ARG A 361 47.46 45.53 -21.87
CA ARG A 361 47.60 45.15 -20.45
C ARG A 361 47.39 43.64 -20.27
N ARG A 362 48.43 42.93 -19.80
CA ARG A 362 48.44 41.49 -19.46
C ARG A 362 47.37 41.14 -18.41
N GLU A 363 46.58 40.09 -18.68
CA GLU A 363 45.77 39.39 -17.68
C GLU A 363 46.62 38.40 -16.85
N PRO A 364 46.36 38.22 -15.54
CA PRO A 364 47.10 37.27 -14.69
C PRO A 364 46.64 35.82 -14.86
N GLY A 365 47.61 34.89 -14.88
CA GLY A 365 47.46 33.47 -15.25
C GLY A 365 46.68 32.59 -14.27
N ALA A 366 46.10 31.53 -14.83
CA ALA A 366 45.32 30.50 -14.14
C ALA A 366 46.13 29.68 -13.12
N PRO A 367 45.49 29.12 -12.06
CA PRO A 367 46.18 28.39 -11.00
C PRO A 367 46.65 27.01 -11.47
N GLY A 368 47.92 26.69 -11.21
CA GLY A 368 48.57 25.44 -11.60
C GLY A 368 48.10 24.21 -10.83
N THR A 369 47.92 23.11 -11.56
CA THR A 369 47.72 21.75 -11.03
C THR A 369 49.05 21.18 -10.56
N ARG A 370 49.20 20.93 -9.24
CA ARG A 370 50.41 20.34 -8.65
C ARG A 370 50.22 18.83 -8.43
N THR A 371 50.98 18.03 -9.16
CA THR A 371 51.09 16.58 -9.02
C THR A 371 52.32 16.18 -8.19
N LEU A 372 52.11 15.21 -7.29
CA LEU A 372 53.02 14.17 -6.77
C LEU A 372 54.37 14.57 -6.12
N GLY A 373 54.46 14.35 -4.80
CA GLY A 373 55.71 14.23 -4.05
C GLY A 373 56.00 12.76 -3.70
N SER A 374 57.10 12.24 -4.27
CA SER A 374 57.75 10.97 -3.94
C SER A 374 58.84 11.24 -2.91
N SER A 375 58.73 10.66 -1.71
CA SER A 375 59.74 10.76 -0.66
C SER A 375 60.71 9.57 -0.74
N THR A 376 61.93 9.83 -1.20
CA THR A 376 63.09 8.94 -1.11
C THR A 376 63.68 9.06 0.30
N THR A 377 63.73 7.96 1.05
CA THR A 377 64.47 7.87 2.32
C THR A 377 65.79 7.16 2.06
N ALA A 378 66.89 7.91 2.13
CA ALA A 378 68.23 7.37 2.32
C ALA A 378 68.85 8.17 3.47
N LEU A 379 69.00 7.54 4.63
CA LEU A 379 69.71 8.10 5.77
C LEU A 379 70.65 7.01 6.30
N THR A 380 71.88 7.07 5.79
CA THR A 380 73.09 6.45 6.34
C THR A 380 73.96 7.61 6.78
N LYS A 381 74.31 7.68 8.06
CA LYS A 381 75.71 7.70 8.49
C LYS A 381 75.85 7.71 10.01
N ASP A 382 76.79 6.89 10.47
CA ASP A 382 77.67 7.13 11.61
C ASP A 382 78.37 8.51 11.53
#